data_AF-A0A915LY79-F1
#
_entry.id   AF-A0A915LY79-F1
#
_cell.length_a   1.000
_cell.length_b   1.000
_cell.length_c   1.000
_cell.angle_alpha   90.00
_cell.angle_beta   90.00
_cell.angle_gamma   90.00
#
_symmetry.space_group_name_H-M   'P 1'
#
loop_
_entity.id
_entity.type
_entity.pdbx_description
1 polymer ?
#
loop_
_entity_poly.entity_id
_entity_poly.type
_entity_poly.pdbx_seq_one_letter_code
_entity_poly.pdbx_strand_id
1 'polypeptide(L)'
;MVLIKSCFSLEPLFCRFFYLFGIFVYRCRWPMVVIPPLLSACFSVGFIWVFDLRVDDPAYVFTPRDARWKRELGTFSRLWPLDENKFIAGKSFETKRFVNILCKAKDGGNVLQPEILDEIDLLNRFISENITVPTTDGRFQLSYQDLCLGYDWKCSANEHIEMFRQMTQVGRVIELTYPKGGNKDTPAYLGTAIGDIKLNKTDGTVQAAKIIQ
;
A
#
# COMPACT_ATOMS: atom_id res chain seq x y z
N MET A 1 15.96 -50.73 54.70
CA MET A 1 15.18 -50.82 53.44
C MET A 1 14.11 -49.75 53.52
N VAL A 2 14.40 -48.56 53.01
CA VAL A 2 13.55 -47.37 53.15
C VAL A 2 12.47 -47.43 52.07
N LEU A 3 11.22 -47.52 52.50
CA LEU A 3 10.05 -47.53 51.65
C LEU A 3 9.76 -46.08 51.20
N ILE A 4 10.40 -45.66 50.11
CA ILE A 4 10.14 -44.35 49.50
C ILE A 4 8.77 -44.41 48.84
N LYS A 5 7.76 -43.88 49.52
CA LYS A 5 6.40 -43.73 49.02
C LYS A 5 6.11 -42.25 48.85
N SER A 6 6.27 -41.73 47.63
CA SER A 6 5.46 -40.62 47.11
C SER A 6 5.80 -40.36 45.65
N CYS A 7 5.13 -41.08 44.75
CA CYS A 7 4.90 -40.56 43.40
C CYS A 7 3.51 -39.93 43.44
N PHE A 8 3.42 -38.60 43.34
CA PHE A 8 2.15 -37.89 43.20
C PHE A 8 1.56 -38.23 41.82
N SER A 9 0.95 -39.41 41.72
CA SER A 9 0.24 -39.81 40.51
C SER A 9 -1.10 -39.08 40.48
N LEU A 10 -1.29 -38.27 39.44
CA LEU A 10 -2.56 -37.56 39.17
C LEU A 10 -3.62 -38.49 38.59
N GLU A 11 -3.22 -39.66 38.11
CA GLU A 11 -4.09 -40.66 37.50
C GLU A 11 -5.29 -41.07 38.37
N PRO A 12 -5.13 -41.47 39.66
CA PRO A 12 -6.28 -41.81 40.51
C PRO A 12 -7.23 -40.62 40.74
N LEU A 13 -6.73 -39.38 40.72
CA LEU A 13 -7.56 -38.18 40.87
C LEU A 13 -8.41 -37.95 39.62
N PHE A 14 -7.82 -38.08 38.42
CA PHE A 14 -8.56 -37.97 37.16
C PHE A 14 -9.57 -39.10 37.00
N CYS A 15 -9.19 -40.35 37.30
CA CYS A 15 -10.11 -41.48 37.26
C CYS A 15 -11.32 -41.26 38.16
N ARG A 16 -11.10 -40.78 39.39
CA ARG A 16 -12.20 -40.44 40.31
C ARG A 16 -13.04 -39.29 39.81
N PHE A 17 -12.43 -38.24 39.26
CA PHE A 17 -13.14 -37.10 38.69
C PHE A 17 -14.03 -37.51 37.51
N PHE A 18 -13.49 -38.22 36.52
CA PHE A 18 -14.26 -38.68 35.36
C PHE A 18 -15.33 -39.70 35.73
N TYR A 19 -15.07 -40.57 36.72
CA TYR A 19 -16.08 -41.49 37.25
C TYR A 19 -17.26 -40.73 37.86
N LEU A 20 -17.00 -39.75 38.73
CA LEU A 20 -18.04 -38.91 39.33
C LEU A 20 -18.77 -38.04 38.29
N PHE A 21 -18.02 -37.49 37.32
CA PHE A 21 -18.58 -36.72 36.21
C PHE A 21 -19.48 -37.59 35.33
N GLY A 22 -19.09 -38.84 35.04
CA GLY A 22 -19.91 -39.79 34.30
C GLY A 22 -21.22 -40.11 35.00
N ILE A 23 -21.18 -40.34 36.32
CA ILE A 23 -22.41 -40.52 37.13
C ILE A 23 -23.28 -39.27 37.09
N PHE A 24 -22.68 -38.08 37.17
CA PHE A 24 -23.38 -36.80 37.10
C PHE A 24 -24.08 -36.58 35.75
N VAL A 25 -23.39 -36.84 34.64
CA VAL A 25 -23.93 -36.75 33.27
C VAL A 25 -25.05 -37.76 33.06
N TYR A 26 -24.89 -38.99 33.55
CA TYR A 26 -25.93 -40.01 33.47
C TYR A 26 -27.20 -39.60 34.22
N ARG A 27 -27.06 -39.05 35.43
CA ARG A 27 -28.18 -38.55 36.23
C ARG A 27 -28.84 -37.30 35.60
N CYS A 28 -28.07 -36.45 34.93
CA CYS A 28 -28.53 -35.20 34.30
C CYS A 28 -28.49 -35.27 32.75
N ARG A 29 -29.03 -36.34 32.16
CA ARG A 29 -28.87 -36.65 30.73
C ARG A 29 -29.41 -35.57 29.78
N TRP A 30 -30.61 -35.05 30.02
CA TRP A 30 -31.26 -34.08 29.15
C TRP A 30 -30.58 -32.70 29.11
N PRO A 31 -30.29 -32.04 30.26
CA PRO A 31 -29.59 -30.76 30.23
C PRO A 31 -28.19 -30.88 29.61
N MET A 32 -27.48 -31.99 29.81
CA MET A 32 -26.17 -32.20 29.18
C MET A 32 -26.23 -32.35 27.65
N VAL A 33 -27.36 -32.75 27.08
CA VAL A 33 -27.57 -32.82 25.63
C VAL A 33 -28.03 -31.47 25.06
N VAL A 34 -28.85 -30.72 25.81
CA VAL A 34 -29.46 -29.46 25.32
C VAL A 34 -28.57 -28.24 25.52
N ILE A 35 -27.78 -28.20 26.61
CA ILE A 35 -26.93 -27.05 26.94
C ILE A 35 -25.82 -26.82 25.90
N PRO A 36 -25.05 -27.82 25.44
CA PRO A 36 -23.99 -27.60 24.46
C PRO A 36 -24.44 -26.96 23.13
N PRO A 37 -25.53 -27.40 22.45
CA PRO A 37 -25.98 -26.74 21.24
C PRO A 37 -26.54 -25.34 21.51
N LEU A 38 -27.20 -25.11 22.66
CA LEU A 38 -27.67 -23.77 23.05
C LEU A 38 -26.49 -22.80 23.26
N LEU A 39 -25.45 -23.23 23.95
CA LEU A 39 -24.22 -22.45 24.14
C LEU A 39 -23.50 -22.21 22.81
N SER A 40 -23.45 -23.22 21.95
CA SER A 40 -22.84 -23.11 20.62
C SER A 40 -23.59 -22.09 19.77
N ALA A 41 -24.93 -22.12 19.78
CA ALA A 41 -25.76 -21.13 19.11
C ALA A 41 -25.56 -19.72 19.69
N CYS A 42 -25.49 -19.60 21.02
CA CYS A 42 -25.22 -18.34 21.70
C CYS A 42 -23.86 -17.75 21.31
N PHE A 43 -22.80 -18.56 21.28
CA PHE A 43 -21.47 -18.11 20.85
C PHE A 43 -21.40 -17.85 19.34
N SER A 44 -22.23 -18.55 18.55
CA SER A 44 -22.30 -18.34 17.11
C SER A 44 -22.81 -16.94 16.73
N VAL A 45 -23.56 -16.26 17.61
CA VAL A 45 -24.01 -14.87 17.39
C VAL A 45 -22.84 -13.91 17.19
N GLY A 46 -21.67 -14.20 17.79
CA GLY A 46 -20.45 -13.39 17.60
C GLY A 46 -19.96 -13.34 16.15
N PHE A 47 -20.23 -14.37 15.34
CA PHE A 47 -19.81 -14.41 13.94
C PHE A 47 -20.57 -13.42 13.05
N ILE A 48 -21.69 -12.85 13.49
CA ILE A 48 -22.41 -11.81 12.75
C ILE A 48 -21.49 -10.60 12.49
N TRP A 49 -20.58 -10.30 13.42
CA TRP A 49 -19.72 -9.12 13.40
C TRP A 49 -18.32 -9.41 12.84
N VAL A 50 -18.06 -10.63 12.38
CA VAL A 50 -16.69 -11.06 12.01
C VAL A 50 -16.17 -10.29 10.81
N PHE A 51 -17.05 -9.93 9.86
CA PHE A 51 -16.68 -9.19 8.66
C PHE A 51 -16.42 -7.71 8.96
N ASP A 52 -17.20 -7.10 9.86
CA ASP A 52 -17.02 -5.69 10.24
C ASP A 52 -15.78 -5.48 11.12
N LEU A 53 -15.40 -6.48 11.91
CA LEU A 53 -14.22 -6.45 12.78
C LEU A 53 -12.93 -6.87 12.07
N ARG A 54 -13.03 -7.30 10.80
CA ARG A 54 -11.87 -7.73 10.01
C ARG A 54 -11.06 -6.52 9.59
N VAL A 55 -9.77 -6.53 9.96
CA VAL A 55 -8.81 -5.51 9.53
C VAL A 55 -7.96 -6.09 8.41
N ASP A 56 -8.15 -5.60 7.18
CA ASP A 56 -7.42 -6.06 5.99
C ASP A 56 -6.13 -5.26 5.69
N ASP A 57 -5.68 -4.40 6.61
CA ASP A 57 -4.42 -3.68 6.46
C ASP A 57 -3.22 -4.63 6.66
N PRO A 58 -2.40 -4.90 5.62
CA PRO A 58 -1.25 -5.78 5.75
C PRO A 58 -0.22 -5.24 6.75
N ALA A 59 -0.09 -3.91 6.88
CA ALA A 59 0.81 -3.33 7.88
C ALA A 59 0.33 -3.64 9.31
N TYR A 60 -0.97 -3.77 9.53
CA TYR A 60 -1.53 -4.20 10.81
C TYR A 60 -1.38 -5.71 11.04
N VAL A 61 -1.73 -6.53 10.04
CA VAL A 61 -1.80 -8.00 10.16
C VAL A 61 -0.43 -8.66 10.23
N PHE A 62 0.53 -8.20 9.42
CA PHE A 62 1.83 -8.89 9.25
C PHE A 62 2.95 -8.33 10.13
N THR A 63 2.69 -7.31 10.95
CA THR A 63 3.74 -6.71 11.77
C THR A 63 3.30 -6.58 13.23
N PRO A 64 4.22 -6.80 14.20
CA PRO A 64 3.86 -6.75 15.60
C PRO A 64 3.31 -5.37 15.97
N ARG A 65 2.41 -5.34 16.95
CA ARG A 65 1.78 -4.09 17.42
C ARG A 65 2.83 -3.05 17.83
N ASP A 66 3.86 -3.49 18.54
CA ASP A 66 4.96 -2.66 19.05
C ASP A 66 6.25 -2.77 18.23
N ALA A 67 6.14 -2.86 16.91
CA ALA A 67 7.31 -2.86 16.03
C ALA A 67 8.13 -1.56 16.17
N ARG A 68 9.46 -1.66 16.16
CA ARG A 68 10.36 -0.50 16.25
C ARG A 68 10.08 0.53 15.14
N TRP A 69 9.92 0.07 13.91
CA TRP A 69 9.63 0.93 12.76
C TRP A 69 8.30 1.69 12.91
N LYS A 70 7.30 1.14 13.61
CA LYS A 70 6.03 1.83 13.90
C LYS A 70 6.23 3.01 14.86
N ARG A 71 7.12 2.88 15.85
CA ARG A 71 7.46 3.98 16.77
C ARG A 71 8.23 5.09 16.06
N GLU A 72 9.18 4.72 15.20
CA GLU A 72 9.94 5.65 14.36
C GLU A 72 9.00 6.37 13.38
N LEU A 73 8.17 5.63 12.64
CA LEU A 73 7.16 6.20 11.74
C LEU A 73 6.17 7.10 12.48
N GLY A 74 5.74 6.73 13.68
CA GLY A 74 4.88 7.56 14.53
C GLY A 74 5.55 8.86 14.97
N THR A 75 6.88 8.85 15.12
CA THR A 75 7.66 10.07 15.38
C THR A 75 7.74 10.94 14.12
N PHE A 76 8.04 10.34 12.96
CA PHE A 76 8.05 11.05 11.68
C PHE A 76 6.70 11.69 11.36
N SER A 77 5.60 10.95 11.55
CA SER A 77 4.23 11.42 11.27
C SER A 77 3.81 12.59 12.18
N ARG A 78 4.42 12.70 13.38
CA ARG A 78 4.17 13.80 14.32
C ARG A 78 5.01 15.04 14.01
N LEU A 79 6.26 14.85 13.61
CA LEU A 79 7.20 15.95 13.33
C LEU A 79 7.04 16.51 11.91
N TRP A 80 6.75 15.65 10.94
CA TRP A 80 6.49 15.96 9.54
C TRP A 80 5.15 15.35 9.12
N PRO A 81 4.03 15.91 9.63
CA PRO A 81 2.72 15.43 9.23
C PRO A 81 2.50 15.62 7.74
N LEU A 82 1.78 14.69 7.12
CA LEU A 82 1.33 14.82 5.75
C LEU A 82 0.29 15.95 5.68
N ASP A 83 0.68 17.06 5.08
CA ASP A 83 -0.18 18.22 4.82
C ASP A 83 -0.59 18.18 3.34
N GLU A 84 -1.89 18.20 3.09
CA GLU A 84 -2.48 18.13 1.74
C GLU A 84 -1.99 19.25 0.82
N ASN A 85 -1.60 20.38 1.39
CA ASN A 85 -1.16 21.56 0.66
C ASN A 85 0.36 21.83 0.74
N LYS A 86 1.12 20.96 1.41
CA LYS A 86 2.58 21.05 1.50
C LYS A 86 3.27 19.74 1.12
N PHE A 87 2.72 19.08 0.12
CA PHE A 87 3.24 17.81 -0.37
C PHE A 87 4.16 18.01 -1.57
N ILE A 88 5.36 17.39 -1.51
CA ILE A 88 6.28 17.31 -2.63
C ILE A 88 6.71 15.85 -2.78
N ALA A 89 6.49 15.28 -3.96
CA ALA A 89 6.89 13.91 -4.27
C ALA A 89 8.39 13.69 -3.97
N GLY A 90 8.72 12.60 -3.27
CA GLY A 90 10.09 12.26 -2.88
C GLY A 90 10.65 12.99 -1.66
N LYS A 91 9.92 13.96 -1.08
CA LYS A 91 10.31 14.62 0.20
C LYS A 91 9.47 14.19 1.40
N SER A 92 8.38 13.45 1.17
CA SER A 92 7.48 12.97 2.22
C SER A 92 7.90 11.60 2.75
N PHE A 93 7.80 11.39 4.06
CA PHE A 93 8.11 10.10 4.71
C PHE A 93 6.95 9.11 4.67
N GLU A 94 5.73 9.61 4.50
CA GLU A 94 4.51 8.80 4.45
C GLU A 94 3.91 8.88 3.05
N THR A 95 4.00 7.78 2.31
CA THR A 95 3.36 7.65 0.99
C THR A 95 2.24 6.64 1.11
N LYS A 96 1.03 7.11 1.38
CA LYS A 96 -0.17 6.27 1.38
C LYS A 96 -0.88 6.44 0.05
N ARG A 97 -1.23 5.31 -0.60
CA ARG A 97 -2.08 5.26 -1.80
C ARG A 97 -1.51 6.07 -2.98
N PHE A 98 -0.44 5.57 -3.58
CA PHE A 98 0.07 6.07 -4.86
C PHE A 98 -0.35 5.14 -6.00
N VAL A 99 -0.52 5.70 -7.19
CA VAL A 99 -0.80 4.96 -8.43
C VAL A 99 0.33 5.23 -9.41
N ASN A 100 0.99 4.18 -9.88
CA ASN A 100 2.05 4.29 -10.88
C ASN A 100 1.55 3.69 -12.19
N ILE A 101 1.68 4.44 -13.28
CA ILE A 101 1.25 4.02 -14.62
C ILE A 101 2.51 3.95 -15.47
N LEU A 102 2.89 2.74 -15.87
CA LEU A 102 4.07 2.56 -16.71
C LEU A 102 3.66 2.43 -18.17
N CYS A 103 4.11 3.37 -18.99
CA CYS A 103 3.86 3.40 -20.41
C CYS A 103 5.05 2.83 -21.19
N LYS A 104 4.75 2.04 -22.23
CA LYS A 104 5.72 1.51 -23.20
C LYS A 104 5.19 1.71 -24.60
N ALA A 105 6.07 2.01 -25.54
CA ALA A 105 5.71 2.10 -26.95
C ALA A 105 5.30 0.72 -27.49
N LYS A 106 4.25 0.68 -28.32
CA LYS A 106 3.67 -0.57 -28.86
C LYS A 106 4.66 -1.38 -29.70
N ASP A 107 5.55 -0.69 -30.40
CA ASP A 107 6.62 -1.25 -31.21
C ASP A 107 7.85 -1.68 -30.38
N GLY A 108 7.83 -1.45 -29.05
CA GLY A 108 8.98 -1.65 -28.17
C GLY A 108 10.12 -0.65 -28.42
N GLY A 109 9.82 0.45 -29.12
CA GLY A 109 10.75 1.50 -29.50
C GLY A 109 11.07 2.48 -28.36
N ASN A 110 11.48 3.68 -28.76
CA ASN A 110 11.85 4.75 -27.83
C ASN A 110 10.61 5.54 -27.40
N VAL A 111 10.31 5.59 -26.10
CA VAL A 111 9.16 6.36 -25.59
C VAL A 111 9.37 7.87 -25.62
N LEU A 112 10.61 8.34 -25.82
CA LEU A 112 10.93 9.78 -25.92
C LEU A 112 10.66 10.36 -27.32
N GLN A 113 10.05 9.60 -28.22
CA GLN A 113 9.58 10.10 -29.53
C GLN A 113 8.43 11.08 -29.35
N PRO A 114 8.34 12.14 -30.17
CA PRO A 114 7.32 13.18 -29.98
C PRO A 114 5.91 12.63 -30.07
N GLU A 115 5.64 11.71 -31.01
CA GLU A 115 4.31 11.13 -31.20
C GLU A 115 3.87 10.32 -29.97
N ILE A 116 4.80 9.56 -29.38
CA ILE A 116 4.54 8.75 -28.19
C ILE A 116 4.37 9.65 -26.95
N LEU A 117 5.16 10.71 -26.82
CA LEU A 117 5.03 11.67 -25.72
C LEU A 117 3.70 12.43 -25.76
N ASP A 118 3.21 12.78 -26.96
CA ASP A 118 1.90 13.41 -27.13
C ASP A 118 0.75 12.45 -26.73
N GLU A 119 0.86 11.15 -27.08
CA GLU A 119 -0.10 10.13 -26.63
C GLU A 119 -0.08 9.94 -25.09
N ILE A 120 1.12 9.93 -24.49
CA ILE A 120 1.29 9.84 -23.03
C ILE A 120 0.69 11.05 -22.32
N ASP A 121 0.90 12.25 -22.85
CA ASP A 121 0.31 13.48 -22.29
C ASP A 121 -1.23 13.45 -22.40
N LEU A 122 -1.77 12.97 -23.53
CA LEU A 122 -3.22 12.77 -23.67
C LEU A 122 -3.78 11.80 -22.64
N LEU A 123 -3.09 10.68 -22.40
CA LEU A 123 -3.46 9.71 -21.35
C LEU A 123 -3.39 10.35 -19.96
N ASN A 124 -2.33 11.08 -19.67
CA ASN A 124 -2.14 11.77 -18.39
C ASN A 124 -3.29 12.76 -18.12
N ARG A 125 -3.64 13.59 -19.10
CA ARG A 125 -4.78 14.53 -19.00
C ARG A 125 -6.10 13.82 -18.82
N PHE A 126 -6.33 12.72 -19.56
CA PHE A 126 -7.54 11.92 -19.39
C PHE A 126 -7.69 11.42 -17.95
N ILE A 127 -6.60 10.94 -17.34
CA ILE A 127 -6.61 10.45 -15.96
C ILE A 127 -6.81 11.59 -14.95
N SER A 128 -6.14 12.73 -15.15
CA SER A 128 -6.19 13.85 -14.21
C SER A 128 -7.48 14.68 -14.28
N GLU A 129 -8.15 14.71 -15.44
CA GLU A 129 -9.28 15.61 -15.69
C GLU A 129 -10.61 14.90 -15.91
N ASN A 130 -10.63 13.72 -16.54
CA ASN A 130 -11.89 13.07 -16.95
C ASN A 130 -12.34 11.94 -16.02
N ILE A 131 -11.41 11.27 -15.31
CA ILE A 131 -11.77 10.17 -14.43
C ILE A 131 -12.42 10.73 -13.16
N THR A 132 -13.64 10.28 -12.87
CA THR A 132 -14.38 10.61 -11.66
C THR A 132 -14.89 9.33 -10.99
N VAL A 133 -14.90 9.36 -9.65
CA VAL A 133 -15.35 8.23 -8.83
C VAL A 133 -16.40 8.71 -7.84
N PRO A 134 -17.56 8.05 -7.73
CA PRO A 134 -18.58 8.42 -6.75
C PRO A 134 -18.15 8.03 -5.34
N THR A 135 -18.49 8.88 -4.37
CA THR A 135 -18.41 8.56 -2.94
C THR A 135 -19.35 7.40 -2.58
N THR A 136 -19.05 6.67 -1.50
CA THR A 136 -19.89 5.56 -0.99
C THR A 136 -21.33 5.98 -0.73
N ASP A 137 -21.53 7.23 -0.30
CA ASP A 137 -22.84 7.81 0.00
C ASP A 137 -23.53 8.38 -1.26
N GLY A 138 -22.85 8.35 -2.42
CA GLY A 138 -23.34 8.83 -3.70
C GLY A 138 -23.50 10.36 -3.83
N ARG A 139 -23.05 11.13 -2.84
CA ARG A 139 -23.29 12.59 -2.76
C ARG A 139 -22.35 13.41 -3.64
N PHE A 140 -21.12 12.96 -3.77
CA PHE A 140 -20.07 13.65 -4.52
C PHE A 140 -19.44 12.71 -5.54
N GLN A 141 -19.06 13.29 -6.68
CA GLN A 141 -18.14 12.67 -7.63
C GLN A 141 -16.78 13.34 -7.44
N LEU A 142 -15.77 12.54 -7.10
CA LEU A 142 -14.42 13.01 -6.83
C LEU A 142 -13.56 12.77 -8.05
N SER A 143 -12.87 13.81 -8.50
CA SER A 143 -11.84 13.75 -9.54
C SER A 143 -10.46 13.57 -8.91
N TYR A 144 -9.43 13.39 -9.74
CA TYR A 144 -8.05 13.42 -9.28
C TYR A 144 -7.71 14.75 -8.59
N GLN A 145 -8.22 15.88 -9.09
CA GLN A 145 -7.94 17.21 -8.53
C GLN A 145 -8.48 17.40 -7.11
N ASP A 146 -9.56 16.68 -6.76
CA ASP A 146 -10.16 16.74 -5.42
C ASP A 146 -9.44 15.85 -4.39
N LEU A 147 -8.67 14.86 -4.87
CA LEU A 147 -8.05 13.82 -4.04
C LEU A 147 -6.53 13.91 -3.96
N CYS A 148 -5.90 14.61 -4.90
CA CYS A 148 -4.45 14.69 -4.98
C CYS A 148 -3.87 15.40 -3.75
N LEU A 149 -2.60 15.09 -3.45
CA LEU A 149 -1.79 15.92 -2.58
C LEU A 149 -1.06 16.94 -3.46
N GLY A 150 -1.00 18.18 -2.98
CA GLY A 150 -0.46 19.30 -3.73
C GLY A 150 0.49 20.17 -2.93
N TYR A 151 1.07 21.13 -3.65
CA TYR A 151 1.81 22.24 -3.06
C TYR A 151 1.16 23.53 -3.56
N ASP A 152 0.75 24.40 -2.64
CA ASP A 152 0.08 25.67 -2.96
C ASP A 152 -1.19 25.49 -3.83
N TRP A 153 -2.04 24.55 -3.43
CA TRP A 153 -3.31 24.16 -4.04
C TRP A 153 -3.19 23.68 -5.48
N LYS A 154 -1.98 23.29 -5.88
CA LYS A 154 -1.70 22.70 -7.17
C LYS A 154 -1.31 21.24 -6.98
N CYS A 155 -2.06 20.32 -7.59
CA CYS A 155 -1.70 18.91 -7.61
C CYS A 155 -0.29 18.72 -8.17
N SER A 156 0.49 17.83 -7.55
CA SER A 156 1.77 17.40 -8.12
C SER A 156 1.51 16.67 -9.44
N ALA A 157 1.75 17.35 -10.56
CA ALA A 157 1.59 16.78 -11.88
C ALA A 157 2.83 15.98 -12.31
N ASN A 158 2.66 15.16 -13.34
CA ASN A 158 3.76 14.48 -14.04
C ASN A 158 4.54 15.48 -14.92
N GLU A 159 5.16 16.48 -14.30
CA GLU A 159 5.84 17.61 -14.97
C GLU A 159 6.99 17.16 -15.89
N HIS A 160 7.56 15.99 -15.65
CA HIS A 160 8.59 15.39 -16.49
C HIS A 160 8.09 15.06 -17.90
N ILE A 161 6.80 14.75 -18.09
CA ILE A 161 6.23 14.47 -19.41
C ILE A 161 6.32 15.72 -20.30
N GLU A 162 5.88 16.86 -19.77
CA GLU A 162 5.93 18.14 -20.49
C GLU A 162 7.39 18.57 -20.74
N MET A 163 8.28 18.35 -19.76
CA MET A 163 9.71 18.59 -19.94
C MET A 163 10.27 17.80 -21.13
N PHE A 164 9.97 16.50 -21.25
CA PHE A 164 10.45 15.69 -22.38
C PHE A 164 9.85 16.16 -23.71
N ARG A 165 8.58 16.54 -23.72
CA ARG A 165 7.87 17.02 -24.92
C ARG A 165 8.49 18.33 -25.44
N GLN A 166 8.77 19.28 -24.55
CA GLN A 166 9.46 20.53 -24.90
C GLN A 166 10.88 20.30 -25.41
N MET A 167 11.63 19.36 -24.82
CA MET A 167 12.96 18.98 -25.32
C MET A 167 12.93 18.46 -26.75
N THR A 168 11.91 17.68 -27.11
CA THR A 168 11.79 17.14 -28.48
C THR A 168 11.43 18.23 -29.49
N GLN A 169 10.66 19.26 -29.09
CA GLN A 169 10.24 20.36 -29.96
C GLN A 169 11.31 21.43 -30.19
N VAL A 170 12.05 21.82 -29.14
CA VAL A 170 13.05 22.90 -29.19
C VAL A 170 14.42 22.39 -29.70
N GLY A 171 14.56 21.07 -29.89
CA GLY A 171 15.84 20.40 -30.12
C GLY A 171 16.60 20.18 -28.81
N ARG A 172 17.66 19.36 -28.83
CA ARG A 172 18.47 18.96 -27.64
C ARG A 172 19.29 20.12 -27.04
N VAL A 173 18.69 21.28 -26.81
CA VAL A 173 19.29 22.41 -26.10
C VAL A 173 19.58 22.04 -24.64
N ILE A 174 18.83 21.07 -24.08
CA ILE A 174 19.06 20.52 -22.74
C ILE A 174 19.57 19.08 -22.88
N GLU A 175 20.82 18.84 -22.48
CA GLU A 175 21.40 17.50 -22.43
C GLU A 175 20.74 16.69 -21.31
N LEU A 176 19.89 15.74 -21.70
CA LEU A 176 19.28 14.82 -20.75
C LEU A 176 20.34 13.81 -20.30
N THR A 177 20.90 14.01 -19.11
CA THR A 177 21.80 13.04 -18.48
C THR A 177 21.03 12.17 -17.49
N TYR A 178 21.56 10.99 -17.17
CA TYR A 178 20.95 10.08 -16.20
C TYR A 178 21.89 9.89 -15.00
N PRO A 179 21.41 9.87 -13.74
CA PRO A 179 20.00 9.81 -13.31
C PRO A 179 19.33 11.17 -13.05
N LYS A 180 20.00 12.29 -13.32
CA LYS A 180 19.46 13.64 -13.13
C LYS A 180 19.46 14.38 -14.45
N GLY A 181 18.34 15.00 -14.82
CA GLY A 181 18.23 15.84 -16.01
C GLY A 181 17.60 17.19 -15.71
N GLY A 182 17.55 18.06 -16.73
CA GLY A 182 17.02 19.41 -16.60
C GLY A 182 18.09 20.48 -16.37
N ASN A 183 17.68 21.64 -15.85
CA ASN A 183 18.57 22.77 -15.63
C ASN A 183 19.52 22.54 -14.43
N LYS A 184 20.71 23.17 -14.45
CA LYS A 184 21.72 23.03 -13.38
C LYS A 184 21.20 23.49 -12.01
N ASP A 185 20.30 24.47 -11.99
CA ASP A 185 19.77 25.05 -10.75
C ASP A 185 18.67 24.18 -10.12
N THR A 186 17.92 23.44 -10.94
CA THR A 186 16.80 22.59 -10.50
C THR A 186 16.84 21.23 -11.20
N PRO A 187 17.76 20.33 -10.81
CA PRO A 187 17.88 19.02 -11.44
C PRO A 187 16.68 18.13 -11.07
N ALA A 188 15.97 17.62 -12.08
CA ALA A 188 14.93 16.62 -11.93
C ALA A 188 15.55 15.21 -11.81
N TYR A 189 15.06 14.41 -10.86
CA TYR A 189 15.50 13.03 -10.72
C TYR A 189 14.72 12.13 -11.70
N LEU A 190 15.42 11.54 -12.66
CA LEU A 190 14.83 10.72 -13.72
C LEU A 190 14.83 9.23 -13.41
N GLY A 191 15.48 8.80 -12.33
CA GLY A 191 15.59 7.39 -11.96
C GLY A 191 14.25 6.71 -11.67
N THR A 192 13.23 7.47 -11.30
CA THR A 192 11.84 7.00 -11.16
C THR A 192 10.97 7.32 -12.37
N ALA A 193 11.39 8.24 -13.25
CA ALA A 193 10.57 8.71 -14.36
C ALA A 193 10.73 7.87 -15.63
N ILE A 194 11.95 7.39 -15.93
CA ILE A 194 12.25 6.62 -17.15
C ILE A 194 13.03 5.34 -16.85
N GLY A 195 12.77 4.31 -17.66
CA GLY A 195 13.36 2.97 -17.50
C GLY A 195 13.82 2.35 -18.82
N ASP A 196 14.66 1.32 -18.70
CA ASP A 196 15.30 0.61 -19.83
C ASP A 196 16.00 1.61 -20.79
N ILE A 197 16.93 2.36 -20.21
CA ILE A 197 17.63 3.45 -20.86
C ILE A 197 18.83 2.97 -21.66
N LYS A 198 19.03 3.59 -22.83
CA LYS A 198 20.28 3.53 -23.61
C LYS A 198 20.98 4.86 -23.49
N LEU A 199 22.20 4.84 -22.96
CA LEU A 199 23.04 6.03 -22.79
C LEU A 199 24.08 6.11 -23.90
N ASN A 200 24.42 7.33 -24.29
CA ASN A 200 25.59 7.58 -25.11
C ASN A 200 26.86 7.29 -24.31
N LYS A 201 27.82 6.57 -24.91
CA LYS A 201 29.06 6.12 -24.23
C LYS A 201 30.04 7.26 -23.96
N THR A 202 29.97 8.35 -24.72
CA THR A 202 30.89 9.49 -24.61
C THR A 202 30.45 10.45 -23.51
N ASP A 203 29.17 10.84 -23.52
CA ASP A 203 28.70 12.01 -22.76
C ASP A 203 27.68 11.64 -21.66
N GLY A 204 27.30 10.36 -21.56
CA GLY A 204 26.32 9.89 -20.56
C GLY A 204 24.89 10.40 -20.80
N THR A 205 24.62 11.03 -21.96
CA THR A 205 23.29 11.52 -22.33
C THR A 205 22.36 10.36 -22.67
N VAL A 206 21.08 10.49 -22.32
CA VAL A 206 20.02 9.55 -22.68
C VAL A 206 19.78 9.62 -24.18
N GLN A 207 20.00 8.49 -24.85
CA GLN A 207 19.73 8.30 -26.28
C GLN A 207 18.32 7.75 -26.51
N ALA A 208 17.89 6.81 -25.67
CA ALA A 208 16.55 6.24 -25.72
C ALA A 208 16.13 5.74 -24.33
N ALA A 209 14.83 5.68 -24.10
CA ALA A 209 14.21 4.97 -22.99
C ALA A 209 13.08 4.10 -23.55
N LYS A 210 12.79 2.94 -22.94
CA LYS A 210 11.64 2.11 -23.38
C LYS A 210 10.43 2.21 -22.47
N ILE A 211 10.61 2.81 -21.28
CA ILE A 211 9.57 2.89 -20.27
C ILE A 211 9.58 4.30 -19.70
N ILE A 212 8.38 4.83 -19.47
CA ILE A 212 8.14 6.07 -18.73
C ILE A 212 7.04 5.83 -17.71
N GLN A 213 7.17 6.43 -16.54
CA GLN A 213 6.19 6.42 -15.45
C GLN A 213 5.41 7.73 -15.43
#